data_AF-A0A7Y0WK68-F1
#
_entry.id   AF-A0A7Y0WK68-F1
#
_cell.length_a   1.000
_cell.length_b   1.000
_cell.length_c   1.000
_cell.angle_alpha   90.00
_cell.angle_beta   90.00
_cell.angle_gamma   90.00
#
_symmetry.space_group_name_H-M   'P 1'
#
loop_
_entity.id
_entity.type
_entity.pdbx_description
1 polymer ?
#
loop_
_entity_poly.entity_id
_entity_poly.type
_entity_poly.pdbx_seq_one_letter_code
_entity_poly.pdbx_strand_id
1 'polypeptide(L)'
;MSFNRENICWQSKDGKWSLAFYECWPINDDDDDHDSEWDVEYGDQFEWVSTGHATEEAAQNSWHGANPGGGSVMEWGDSSAKACEQLDVKAQTFLANQMEQNKLQRNRGW
;
A
#
# COMPACT_ATOMS: atom_id res chain seq x y z
N MET A 1 -12.04 3.82 -16.11
CA MET A 1 -12.09 4.77 -14.99
C MET A 1 -10.98 4.37 -14.04
N SER A 2 -9.99 5.24 -13.88
CA SER A 2 -8.81 5.09 -13.04
C SER A 2 -9.12 5.60 -11.63
N PHE A 3 -9.33 4.70 -10.67
CA PHE A 3 -9.45 5.10 -9.27
C PHE A 3 -8.08 5.58 -8.79
N ASN A 4 -7.94 6.86 -8.41
CA ASN A 4 -6.68 7.36 -7.88
C ASN A 4 -6.39 6.63 -6.56
N ARG A 5 -5.23 5.97 -6.53
CA ARG A 5 -4.69 5.40 -5.30
C ARG A 5 -3.31 5.97 -5.05
N GLU A 6 -3.04 6.36 -3.82
CA GLU A 6 -1.71 6.69 -3.35
C GLU A 6 -0.96 5.43 -2.97
N ASN A 7 0.22 5.26 -3.56
CA ASN A 7 1.15 4.21 -3.18
C ASN A 7 2.47 4.75 -2.67
N ILE A 8 3.14 3.91 -1.89
CA ILE A 8 4.51 4.12 -1.47
C ILE A 8 5.34 2.91 -1.84
N CYS A 9 6.40 3.15 -2.61
CA CYS A 9 7.45 2.19 -2.90
C CYS A 9 8.66 2.56 -2.05
N TRP A 10 9.17 1.67 -1.21
CA TRP A 10 10.34 1.96 -0.38
C TRP A 10 11.35 0.82 -0.38
N GLN A 11 12.60 1.19 -0.13
CA GLN A 11 13.69 0.25 0.04
C GLN A 11 13.96 0.02 1.54
N SER A 12 14.00 -1.24 1.92
CA SER A 12 14.39 -1.69 3.26
C SER A 12 15.92 -1.71 3.39
N LYS A 13 16.43 -1.78 4.63
CA LYS A 13 17.87 -1.80 4.93
C LYS A 13 18.65 -2.93 4.25
N ASP A 14 17.99 -4.04 3.96
CA ASP A 14 18.57 -5.20 3.27
C ASP A 14 18.64 -5.02 1.74
N GLY A 15 18.28 -3.84 1.23
CA GLY A 15 18.29 -3.48 -0.18
C GLY A 15 17.06 -3.95 -0.95
N LYS A 16 16.11 -4.63 -0.29
CA LYS A 16 14.87 -5.08 -0.93
C LYS A 16 13.85 -3.96 -1.03
N TRP A 17 13.00 -4.08 -2.03
CA TRP A 17 11.94 -3.12 -2.31
C TRP A 17 10.59 -3.67 -1.88
N SER A 18 9.73 -2.76 -1.45
CA SER A 18 8.38 -3.03 -1.02
C SER A 18 7.44 -2.00 -1.63
N LEU A 19 6.22 -2.41 -1.94
CA LEU A 19 5.15 -1.56 -2.43
C LEU A 19 3.93 -1.71 -1.53
N ALA A 20 3.33 -0.59 -1.13
CA ALA A 20 2.06 -0.59 -0.43
C ALA A 20 1.11 0.46 -1.00
N PHE A 21 -0.18 0.20 -0.87
CA PHE A 21 -1.26 1.13 -1.15
C PHE A 21 -1.98 1.47 0.15
N TYR A 22 -2.27 2.76 0.33
CA TYR A 22 -3.07 3.23 1.46
C TYR A 22 -4.54 2.93 1.25
N GLU A 23 -5.26 2.70 2.34
CA GLU A 23 -6.71 2.63 2.32
C GLU A 23 -7.27 3.94 1.73
N CYS A 24 -8.26 3.81 0.87
CA CYS A 24 -8.92 4.92 0.22
C CYS A 24 -10.42 4.65 0.16
N TRP A 25 -11.24 5.67 0.40
CA TRP A 25 -12.68 5.60 0.22
C TRP A 25 -13.18 6.81 -0.56
N PRO A 26 -14.20 6.62 -1.41
CA PRO A 26 -14.84 7.74 -2.08
C PRO A 26 -15.50 8.66 -1.05
N ILE A 27 -15.39 9.95 -1.28
CA ILE A 27 -16.07 11.02 -0.55
C ILE A 27 -16.95 11.80 -1.53
N ASN A 28 -17.87 12.62 -1.01
CA ASN A 28 -18.71 13.51 -1.81
C ASN A 28 -19.57 12.80 -2.89
N ASP A 29 -19.98 11.54 -2.67
CA ASP A 29 -20.79 10.75 -3.62
C ASP A 29 -22.16 11.38 -3.92
N ASP A 30 -22.59 12.35 -3.10
CA ASP A 30 -23.84 13.11 -3.26
C ASP A 30 -23.65 14.48 -3.98
N ASP A 31 -22.44 14.82 -4.46
CA ASP A 31 -22.18 16.07 -5.19
C ASP A 31 -22.34 15.89 -6.72
N ASP A 32 -22.90 16.89 -7.39
CA ASP A 32 -23.13 16.89 -8.85
C ASP A 32 -21.82 17.01 -9.65
N ASP A 33 -20.72 17.41 -9.00
CA ASP A 33 -19.36 17.44 -9.56
C ASP A 33 -18.47 16.26 -9.12
N HIS A 34 -19.04 15.25 -8.44
CA HIS A 34 -18.31 14.08 -7.95
C HIS A 34 -17.47 13.43 -9.05
N ASP A 35 -16.16 13.43 -8.86
CA ASP A 35 -15.22 12.67 -9.65
C ASP A 35 -14.73 11.48 -8.83
N SER A 36 -15.31 10.31 -9.11
CA SER A 36 -14.92 9.03 -8.48
C SER A 36 -13.43 8.68 -8.62
N GLU A 37 -12.70 9.38 -9.50
CA GLU A 37 -11.26 9.26 -9.64
C GLU A 37 -10.48 10.18 -8.68
N TRP A 38 -11.04 11.28 -8.18
CA TRP A 38 -10.32 12.30 -7.40
C TRP A 38 -10.94 12.64 -6.04
N ASP A 39 -12.25 12.48 -5.87
CA ASP A 39 -12.95 12.65 -4.59
C ASP A 39 -12.76 11.41 -3.72
N VAL A 40 -11.51 11.19 -3.32
CA VAL A 40 -11.10 10.07 -2.47
C VAL A 40 -10.33 10.60 -1.27
N GLU A 41 -10.63 10.06 -0.09
CA GLU A 41 -9.87 10.33 1.13
C GLU A 41 -9.02 9.11 1.48
N TYR A 42 -7.78 9.38 1.90
CA TYR A 42 -6.81 8.34 2.25
C TYR A 42 -6.71 8.15 3.76
N GLY A 43 -6.78 6.90 4.18
CA GLY A 43 -6.48 6.49 5.55
C GLY A 43 -4.98 6.33 5.77
N ASP A 44 -4.57 6.33 7.04
CA ASP A 44 -3.19 5.99 7.40
C ASP A 44 -2.92 4.48 7.27
N GLN A 45 -3.92 3.59 7.19
CA GLN A 45 -3.63 2.16 7.11
C GLN A 45 -3.32 1.72 5.68
N PHE A 46 -2.61 0.60 5.53
CA PHE A 46 -2.41 -0.03 4.23
C PHE A 46 -3.60 -0.92 3.89
N GLU A 47 -4.12 -0.83 2.66
CA GLU A 47 -5.10 -1.79 2.12
C GLU A 47 -4.43 -2.99 1.46
N TRP A 48 -3.19 -2.80 0.98
CA TRP A 48 -2.43 -3.79 0.24
C TRP A 48 -0.94 -3.56 0.41
N VAL A 49 -0.18 -4.65 0.54
CA VAL A 49 1.28 -4.62 0.71
C VAL A 49 1.92 -5.80 -0.02
N SER A 50 3.05 -5.54 -0.67
CA SER A 50 3.91 -6.54 -1.31
C SER A 50 5.38 -6.22 -1.03
N THR A 51 6.07 -7.10 -0.32
CA THR A 51 7.43 -6.84 0.18
C THR A 51 8.46 -7.84 -0.34
N GLY A 52 9.73 -7.45 -0.36
CA GLY A 52 10.86 -8.37 -0.55
C GLY A 52 11.35 -8.50 -1.99
N HIS A 53 11.07 -7.50 -2.82
CA HIS A 53 11.45 -7.48 -4.22
C HIS A 53 12.92 -7.10 -4.40
N ALA A 54 13.58 -7.64 -5.42
CA ALA A 54 14.99 -7.34 -5.68
C ALA A 54 15.21 -5.93 -6.23
N THR A 55 14.22 -5.36 -6.92
CA THR A 55 14.29 -4.05 -7.57
C THR A 55 13.00 -3.27 -7.34
N GLU A 56 13.09 -1.94 -7.43
CA GLU A 56 11.94 -1.05 -7.40
C GLU A 56 10.91 -1.44 -8.48
N GLU A 57 11.39 -1.70 -9.69
CA GLU A 57 10.55 -2.12 -10.82
C GLU A 57 9.79 -3.42 -10.52
N ALA A 58 10.43 -4.40 -9.88
CA ALA A 58 9.77 -5.64 -9.48
C ALA A 58 8.70 -5.39 -8.41
N ALA A 59 8.93 -4.45 -7.49
CA ALA A 59 7.92 -4.04 -6.51
C ALA A 59 6.73 -3.36 -7.18
N GLN A 60 6.97 -2.40 -8.07
CA GLN A 60 5.92 -1.71 -8.84
C GLN A 60 5.11 -2.68 -9.70
N ASN A 61 5.77 -3.59 -10.41
CA ASN A 61 5.13 -4.62 -11.24
C ASN A 61 4.36 -5.68 -10.45
N SER A 62 4.54 -5.75 -9.12
CA SER A 62 3.76 -6.69 -8.28
C SER A 62 2.30 -6.26 -8.10
N TRP A 63 1.96 -5.01 -8.45
CA TRP A 63 0.60 -4.53 -8.51
C TRP A 63 -0.01 -4.69 -9.91
N HIS A 64 -1.20 -5.27 -9.97
CA HIS A 64 -1.96 -5.49 -11.21
C HIS A 64 -3.34 -4.80 -11.20
N GLY A 65 -3.60 -3.92 -10.22
CA GLY A 65 -4.87 -3.20 -10.12
C GLY A 65 -4.83 -1.84 -10.80
N ALA A 66 -5.69 -0.92 -10.36
CA ALA A 66 -5.80 0.43 -10.95
C ALA A 66 -4.47 1.19 -10.89
N ASN A 67 -4.19 2.01 -11.90
CA ASN A 67 -3.01 2.86 -11.90
C ASN A 67 -3.05 3.79 -10.67
N PRO A 68 -1.96 3.87 -9.88
CA PRO A 68 -1.88 4.88 -8.84
C PRO A 68 -1.99 6.26 -9.48
N GLY A 69 -2.84 7.14 -8.93
CA GLY A 69 -2.91 8.53 -9.40
C GLY A 69 -1.83 9.41 -8.77
N GLY A 70 -1.10 8.88 -7.78
CA GLY A 70 0.12 9.46 -7.22
C GLY A 70 0.95 8.39 -6.50
N GLY A 71 2.28 8.56 -6.49
CA GLY A 71 3.17 7.60 -5.85
C GLY A 71 4.46 8.22 -5.34
N SER A 72 4.88 7.80 -4.16
CA SER A 72 6.18 8.19 -3.59
C SER A 72 7.16 7.03 -3.64
N VAL A 73 8.39 7.31 -4.06
CA VAL A 73 9.51 6.35 -4.04
C VAL A 73 10.51 6.80 -2.98
N MET A 74 10.89 5.89 -2.08
CA MET A 74 11.80 6.15 -0.98
C MET A 74 12.95 5.15 -0.94
N GLU A 75 14.13 5.57 -1.39
CA GLU A 75 15.35 4.78 -1.25
C GLU A 75 15.89 4.81 0.18
N TRP A 76 16.59 3.74 0.56
CA TRP A 76 17.23 3.66 1.86
C TRP A 76 18.47 4.56 1.90
N GLY A 77 18.46 5.53 2.81
CA GLY A 77 19.59 6.42 3.07
C GLY A 77 19.55 6.93 4.51
N ASP A 78 20.61 7.59 4.97
CA ASP A 78 20.73 8.01 6.37
C ASP A 78 19.57 8.93 6.83
N SER A 79 19.03 9.75 5.93
CA SER A 79 17.90 10.65 6.20
C SER A 79 16.52 9.97 6.12
N SER A 80 16.39 8.89 5.35
CA SER A 80 15.13 8.16 5.13
C SER A 80 15.03 6.87 5.94
N ALA A 81 16.14 6.40 6.53
CA ALA A 81 16.23 5.12 7.24
C ALA A 81 15.11 4.93 8.27
N LYS A 82 14.86 5.97 9.09
CA LYS A 82 13.78 5.92 10.09
C LYS A 82 12.39 5.75 9.47
N ALA A 83 12.13 6.41 8.35
CA ALA A 83 10.86 6.30 7.65
C ALA A 83 10.72 4.92 6.99
N CYS A 84 11.77 4.42 6.34
CA CYS A 84 11.79 3.06 5.79
C CYS A 84 11.58 1.99 6.87
N GLU A 85 12.21 2.12 8.04
CA GLU A 85 12.00 1.19 9.16
C GLU A 85 10.55 1.24 9.68
N GLN A 86 9.94 2.43 9.73
CA GLN A 86 8.53 2.56 10.11
C GLN A 86 7.60 1.90 9.09
N LEU A 87 7.90 2.05 7.79
CA LEU A 87 7.15 1.40 6.71
C LEU A 87 7.32 -0.12 6.76
N ASP A 88 8.51 -0.63 7.05
CA ASP A 88 8.77 -2.05 7.24
C ASP A 88 7.94 -2.62 8.40
N VAL A 89 7.89 -1.94 9.55
CA VAL A 89 7.08 -2.35 10.70
C VAL A 89 5.59 -2.35 10.35
N LYS A 90 5.12 -1.33 9.62
CA LYS A 90 3.72 -1.21 9.20
C LYS A 90 3.33 -2.32 8.22
N ALA A 91 4.19 -2.61 7.25
CA ALA A 91 4.04 -3.72 6.31
C ALA A 91 3.98 -5.07 7.01
N GLN A 92 4.88 -5.32 7.97
CA GLN A 92 4.88 -6.54 8.78
C GLN A 92 3.60 -6.68 9.60
N THR A 93 3.12 -5.59 10.20
CA THR A 93 1.87 -5.58 10.97
C THR A 93 0.68 -5.92 10.09
N PHE A 94 0.60 -5.32 8.90
CA PHE A 94 -0.46 -5.62 7.93
C PHE A 94 -0.45 -7.10 7.52
N LEU A 95 0.71 -7.63 7.13
CA LEU A 95 0.84 -9.03 6.71
C LEU A 95 0.51 -10.02 7.84
N ALA A 96 0.91 -9.70 9.08
CA ALA A 96 0.57 -10.51 10.26
C ALA A 96 -0.96 -10.54 10.50
N ASN A 97 -1.62 -9.39 10.44
CA ASN A 97 -3.07 -9.28 10.57
C ASN A 97 -3.80 -10.04 9.45
N GLN A 98 -3.33 -9.92 8.21
CA GLN A 98 -3.90 -10.64 7.07
C GLN A 98 -3.78 -12.17 7.24
N MET A 99 -2.64 -12.66 7.72
CA MET A 99 -2.45 -14.08 8.02
C MET A 99 -3.39 -14.56 9.13
N GLU A 100 -3.62 -13.77 10.17
CA GLU A 100 -4.53 -14.10 11.26
C GLU A 100 -5.99 -14.18 10.79
N GLN A 101 -6.45 -13.18 10.04
CA GLN A 101 -7.79 -13.17 9.43
C GLN A 101 -8.01 -14.38 8.52
N ASN A 102 -7.03 -14.72 7.68
CA ASN A 102 -7.09 -15.90 6.82
C ASN A 102 -7.16 -17.21 7.62
N LYS A 103 -6.45 -17.32 8.75
CA LYS A 103 -6.57 -18.49 9.65
C LYS A 103 -7.96 -18.58 10.29
N LEU A 104 -8.51 -17.47 10.76
CA LEU A 104 -9.83 -17.41 11.38
C LEU A 104 -10.95 -17.75 10.38
N GLN A 105 -10.88 -17.25 9.15
CA GLN A 105 -11.85 -17.57 8.10
C GLN A 105 -11.80 -19.05 7.71
N ARG A 106 -10.61 -19.64 7.59
CA ARG A 106 -10.45 -21.09 7.31
C ARG A 106 -10.99 -21.97 8.43
N ASN A 107 -10.96 -21.51 9.68
CA ASN A 107 -11.50 -22.24 10.83
C ASN A 107 -13.02 -22.08 11.03
N ARG A 108 -13.68 -21.13 10.32
CA ARG A 108 -15.13 -20.89 10.40
C ARG A 108 -15.95 -21.59 9.30
N GLY A 109 -15.29 -22.27 8.36
CA GLY A 109 -15.94 -23.01 7.28
C GLY A 109 -16.04 -24.50 7.56
N TRP A 110 -16.81 -24.91 8.57
CA TRP A 110 -17.30 -26.29 8.79
C TRP A 110 -18.69 -26.25 9.41
#